data_AF-A0A238Z6L7-F1
#
_entry.id   AF-A0A238Z6L7-F1
#
_cell.length_a   1.000
_cell.length_b   1.000
_cell.length_c   1.000
_cell.angle_alpha   90.00
_cell.angle_beta   90.00
_cell.angle_gamma   90.00
#
_symmetry.space_group_name_H-M   'P 1'
#
loop_
_entity.id
_entity.type
_entity.pdbx_description
1 polymer ?
#
loop_
_entity_poly.entity_id
_entity_poly.type
_entity_poly.pdbx_seq_one_letter_code
_entity_poly.pdbx_strand_id
1 'polypeptide(L)'
;MPFTFSHPAIILPLRYLPKKWFSLTGLVIGSMTPDFEYFIRMKAQGNYSHTFYGIFWFDLPLAILLSFIFHYFIRNALFYNLPYFIKQRVIDYMSFD
;
A
#
# COMPACT_ATOMS: atom_id res chain seq x y z
N MET A 1 -5.65 -7.26 12.72
CA MET A 1 -6.35 -6.28 13.61
C MET A 1 -7.24 -5.40 12.74
N PRO A 2 -8.36 -4.81 13.21
CA PRO A 2 -9.30 -4.13 12.31
C PRO A 2 -8.86 -2.71 11.89
N PHE A 3 -7.60 -2.32 12.12
CA PHE A 3 -7.10 -1.00 11.77
C PHE A 3 -5.95 -1.09 10.75
N THR A 4 -6.34 -1.29 9.50
CA THR A 4 -5.43 -1.47 8.36
C THR A 4 -4.46 -0.29 8.21
N PHE A 5 -4.87 0.93 8.59
CA PHE A 5 -4.02 2.13 8.53
C PHE A 5 -2.92 2.22 9.61
N SER A 6 -2.94 1.37 10.65
CA SER A 6 -1.86 1.31 11.63
C SER A 6 -0.57 0.77 11.01
N HIS A 7 -0.68 -0.15 10.04
CA HIS A 7 0.48 -0.79 9.43
C HIS A 7 1.30 0.16 8.55
N PRO A 8 0.69 1.01 7.69
CA PRO A 8 1.42 2.08 7.03
C PRO A 8 2.04 3.10 7.99
N ALA A 9 1.41 3.38 9.15
CA ALA A 9 1.92 4.36 10.10
C ALA A 9 3.29 3.95 10.67
N ILE A 10 3.50 2.64 10.94
CA ILE A 10 4.80 2.13 11.43
C ILE A 10 5.87 2.12 10.33
N ILE A 11 5.48 2.23 9.06
CA ILE A 11 6.39 2.23 7.91
C ILE A 11 6.87 3.62 7.55
N LEU A 12 6.18 4.69 7.98
CA LEU A 12 6.59 6.06 7.67
C LEU A 12 8.05 6.37 8.01
N PRO A 13 8.64 5.91 9.15
CA PRO A 13 10.07 6.06 9.42
C PRO A 13 10.98 5.33 8.42
N LEU A 14 10.51 4.25 7.78
CA LEU A 14 11.28 3.51 6.78
C LEU A 14 11.46 4.30 5.48
N ARG A 15 10.82 5.47 5.33
CA ARG A 15 11.11 6.43 4.26
C ARG A 15 12.58 6.89 4.25
N TYR A 16 13.26 6.85 5.39
CA TYR A 16 14.68 7.21 5.48
C TYR A 16 15.63 6.12 4.94
N LEU A 17 15.11 4.96 4.56
CA LEU A 17 15.91 3.91 3.93
C LEU A 17 16.34 4.28 2.51
N PRO A 18 17.44 3.68 2.00
CA PRO A 18 17.94 3.98 0.66
C PRO A 18 16.92 3.61 -0.42
N LYS A 19 16.47 4.60 -1.20
CA LYS A 19 15.49 4.43 -2.30
C LYS A 19 15.90 3.43 -3.38
N LYS A 20 17.20 3.13 -3.50
CA LYS A 20 17.73 2.12 -4.43
C LYS A 20 17.26 0.70 -4.09
N TRP A 21 17.05 0.42 -2.81
CA TRP A 21 16.72 -0.92 -2.31
C TRP A 21 15.28 -1.04 -1.83
N PHE A 22 14.65 0.08 -1.45
CA PHE A 22 13.32 0.09 -0.86
C PHE A 22 12.35 0.97 -1.64
N SER A 23 11.19 0.40 -1.96
CA SER A 23 10.05 1.13 -2.52
C SER A 23 9.07 1.45 -1.41
N LEU A 24 8.79 2.74 -1.19
CA LEU A 24 7.81 3.17 -0.20
C LEU A 24 6.40 2.64 -0.54
N THR A 25 6.02 2.63 -1.83
CA THR A 25 4.74 2.04 -2.26
C THR A 25 4.67 0.57 -1.90
N GLY A 26 5.75 -0.19 -2.17
CA GLY A 26 5.83 -1.60 -1.85
C GLY A 26 5.73 -1.86 -0.35
N LEU A 27 6.41 -1.05 0.48
CA LEU A 27 6.34 -1.18 1.94
C LEU A 27 4.92 -0.89 2.45
N VAL A 28 4.31 0.22 2.01
CA VAL A 28 2.96 0.61 2.44
C VAL A 28 1.93 -0.43 2.04
N ILE A 29 1.89 -0.81 0.75
CA ILE A 29 0.93 -1.79 0.25
C ILE A 29 1.19 -3.16 0.89
N GLY A 30 2.43 -3.63 0.89
CA GLY A 30 2.82 -4.93 1.46
C GLY A 30 2.44 -5.08 2.94
N SER A 31 2.46 -4.00 3.71
CA SER A 31 2.04 -4.05 5.11
C SER A 31 0.53 -4.17 5.34
N MET A 32 -0.25 -3.78 4.35
CA MET A 32 -1.70 -3.90 4.39
C MET A 32 -2.16 -5.20 3.74
N THR A 33 -1.37 -5.78 2.83
CA THR A 33 -1.77 -6.95 2.03
C THR A 33 -2.28 -8.14 2.85
N PRO A 34 -1.66 -8.53 3.98
CA PRO A 34 -2.19 -9.65 4.77
C PRO A 34 -3.63 -9.43 5.23
N ASP A 35 -3.99 -8.18 5.55
CA ASP A 35 -5.34 -7.82 5.98
C ASP A 35 -6.35 -7.80 4.82
N PHE A 36 -5.92 -7.81 3.54
CA PHE A 36 -6.83 -7.86 2.39
C PHE A 36 -7.64 -9.16 2.31
N GLU A 37 -7.16 -10.26 2.90
CA GLU A 37 -7.94 -11.50 2.97
C GLU A 37 -9.29 -11.27 3.68
N TYR A 38 -9.30 -10.45 4.74
CA TYR A 38 -10.53 -10.11 5.47
C TYR A 38 -11.53 -9.37 4.59
N PHE A 39 -11.05 -8.39 3.80
CA PHE A 39 -11.88 -7.60 2.90
C PHE A 39 -12.42 -8.45 1.75
N ILE A 40 -11.59 -9.29 1.13
CA ILE A 40 -12.00 -10.18 0.03
C ILE A 40 -13.05 -11.19 0.50
N ARG A 41 -12.88 -11.75 1.71
CA ARG A 41 -13.81 -12.72 2.29
C ARG A 41 -15.04 -12.07 2.93
N MET A 42 -15.03 -10.75 3.14
CA MET A 42 -16.01 -10.01 3.94
C MET A 42 -16.25 -10.65 5.32
N LYS A 43 -15.20 -11.24 5.89
CA LYS A 43 -15.21 -11.94 7.18
C LYS A 43 -13.88 -11.70 7.86
N ALA A 44 -13.90 -11.55 9.19
CA ALA A 44 -12.70 -11.47 10.02
C ALA A 44 -12.01 -12.84 10.15
N GLN A 45 -11.67 -13.47 9.02
CA GLN A 45 -10.99 -14.76 8.93
C GLN A 45 -9.82 -14.67 7.96
N GLY A 46 -8.61 -14.89 8.47
CA GLY A 46 -7.35 -14.90 7.72
C GLY A 46 -6.71 -16.27 7.83
N ASN A 47 -7.05 -17.18 6.92
CA ASN A 47 -6.56 -18.56 6.98
C ASN A 47 -5.21 -18.71 6.26
N TYR A 48 -4.92 -17.82 5.31
CA TYR A 48 -3.85 -18.01 4.35
C TYR A 48 -2.85 -16.86 4.36
N SER A 49 -3.32 -15.62 4.41
CA SER A 49 -2.48 -14.43 4.32
C SER A 49 -1.53 -14.27 5.51
N HIS A 50 -1.97 -14.64 6.71
CA HIS A 50 -1.14 -14.58 7.92
C HIS A 50 -0.25 -15.83 8.14
N THR A 51 0.15 -16.51 7.06
CA THR A 51 1.06 -17.67 7.13
C THR A 51 2.38 -17.36 6.42
N PHE A 52 3.47 -18.00 6.85
CA PHE A 52 4.78 -17.81 6.21
C PHE A 52 4.75 -18.13 4.71
N TYR A 53 4.06 -19.20 4.32
CA TYR A 53 3.86 -19.54 2.91
C TYR A 53 2.94 -18.52 2.20
N GLY A 54 1.91 -18.04 2.90
CA GLY A 54 0.99 -16.99 2.45
C GLY A 54 1.70 -15.74 1.94
N ILE A 55 2.80 -15.35 2.57
CA ILE A 55 3.61 -14.22 2.15
C ILE A 55 4.02 -14.34 0.67
N PHE A 56 4.44 -15.52 0.24
CA PHE A 56 4.99 -15.72 -1.10
C PHE A 56 3.93 -15.95 -2.18
N TRP A 57 2.89 -16.72 -1.87
CA TRP A 57 1.88 -17.09 -2.88
C TRP A 57 0.65 -16.19 -2.87
N PHE A 58 0.32 -15.55 -1.74
CA PHE A 58 -0.85 -14.70 -1.59
C PHE A 58 -0.45 -13.22 -1.47
N ASP A 59 0.34 -12.85 -0.45
CA ASP A 59 0.62 -11.44 -0.18
C ASP A 59 1.51 -10.81 -1.24
N LEU A 60 2.57 -11.48 -1.68
CA LEU A 60 3.49 -10.92 -2.66
C LEU A 60 2.81 -10.66 -4.02
N PRO A 61 2.08 -11.62 -4.62
CA PRO A 61 1.36 -11.37 -5.88
C PRO A 61 0.28 -10.30 -5.72
N LEU A 62 -0.46 -10.31 -4.61
CA LEU A 62 -1.51 -9.34 -4.35
C LEU A 62 -0.92 -7.93 -4.15
N ALA A 63 0.19 -7.79 -3.44
CA ALA A 63 0.86 -6.51 -3.25
C ALA A 63 1.37 -5.92 -4.57
N ILE A 64 1.92 -6.76 -5.46
CA ILE A 64 2.37 -6.33 -6.79
C ILE A 64 1.17 -5.86 -7.62
N LEU A 65 0.09 -6.65 -7.65
CA LEU A 65 -1.15 -6.30 -8.37
C LEU A 65 -1.72 -4.97 -7.86
N LEU A 66 -1.86 -4.82 -6.54
CA LEU A 66 -2.37 -3.59 -5.91
C LEU A 66 -1.47 -2.38 -6.20
N SER A 67 -0.15 -2.58 -6.24
CA SER A 67 0.80 -1.52 -6.58
C SER A 67 0.57 -1.00 -8.01
N PHE A 68 0.39 -1.91 -8.97
CA PHE A 68 0.08 -1.52 -10.34
C PHE A 68 -1.28 -0.84 -10.47
N ILE A 69 -2.31 -1.38 -9.83
CA ILE A 69 -3.64 -0.76 -9.83
C ILE A 69 -3.56 0.67 -9.27
N PHE A 70 -2.85 0.84 -8.15
CA PHE A 70 -2.65 2.14 -7.53
C PHE A 70 -1.94 3.11 -8.48
N HIS A 71 -0.79 2.73 -9.04
CA HIS A 71 0.00 3.63 -9.89
C HIS A 71 -0.67 3.97 -11.22
N TYR A 72 -1.37 3.02 -11.85
CA TYR A 72 -1.98 3.24 -13.17
C TYR A 72 -3.35 3.92 -13.11
N PHE A 73 -4.20 3.56 -12.14
CA PHE A 73 -5.61 4.00 -12.14
C PHE A 73 -5.92 4.99 -11.03
N ILE A 74 -5.39 4.77 -9.82
CA ILE A 74 -5.86 5.48 -8.62
C ILE A 74 -5.04 6.75 -8.35
N ARG A 75 -3.71 6.68 -8.45
CA ARG A 75 -2.80 7.71 -7.96
C ARG A 75 -3.10 9.10 -8.53
N ASN A 76 -3.15 9.21 -9.85
CA ASN A 76 -3.35 10.50 -10.51
C ASN A 76 -4.77 11.02 -10.23
N ALA A 77 -5.79 10.15 -10.30
CA ALA A 77 -7.17 10.51 -10.01
C ALA A 77 -7.32 11.04 -8.57
N LEU A 78 -6.68 10.38 -7.59
CA LEU A 78 -6.67 10.81 -6.20
C LEU A 78 -6.04 12.20 -6.06
N PHE A 79 -4.87 12.43 -6.66
CA PHE A 79 -4.18 13.72 -6.55
C PHE A 79 -4.94 14.88 -7.20
N TYR A 80 -5.65 14.63 -8.31
CA TYR A 80 -6.47 15.68 -8.92
C TYR A 80 -7.66 16.09 -8.09
N ASN A 81 -8.24 15.16 -7.31
CA ASN A 81 -9.44 15.35 -6.49
C ASN A 81 -9.15 15.69 -5.01
N LEU A 82 -7.89 15.86 -4.63
CA LEU A 82 -7.54 16.29 -3.27
C LEU A 82 -8.00 17.73 -2.98
N PRO A 83 -8.39 18.05 -1.73
CA PRO A 83 -8.64 19.42 -1.30
C PRO A 83 -7.44 20.33 -1.61
N TYR A 84 -7.72 21.56 -2.03
CA TYR A 84 -6.71 22.50 -2.53
C TYR A 84 -5.47 22.61 -1.62
N PHE A 85 -5.68 22.75 -0.31
CA PHE A 85 -4.62 22.85 0.69
C PHE A 85 -3.66 21.64 0.71
N ILE A 86 -4.18 20.43 0.49
CA ILE A 86 -3.35 19.22 0.42
C ILE A 86 -2.71 19.13 -0.96
N LYS A 87 -3.49 19.33 -2.02
CA LYS A 87 -3.03 19.25 -3.42
C LYS A 87 -1.80 20.12 -3.67
N GLN A 88 -1.79 21.36 -3.17
CA GLN A 88 -0.63 22.27 -3.29
C GLN A 88 0.68 21.71 -2.72
N ARG A 89 0.61 20.80 -1.74
CA ARG A 89 1.80 20.21 -1.08
C ARG A 89 2.29 18.93 -1.73
N VAL A 90 1.46 18.28 -2.54
CA VAL A 90 1.79 17.00 -3.20
C VAL A 90 1.91 17.10 -4.72
N ILE A 91 1.45 18.20 -5.33
CA ILE A 91 1.48 18.41 -6.79
C ILE A 91 2.89 18.33 -7.37
N ASP A 92 3.90 18.82 -6.64
CA ASP A 92 5.30 18.81 -7.04
C ASP A 92 5.88 17.38 -7.08
N TYR A 93 5.23 16.41 -6.44
CA TYR A 93 5.64 15.00 -6.44
C TYR A 93 4.81 14.13 -7.42
N MET A 94 4.03 14.75 -8.32
CA MET A 94 3.23 14.02 -9.30
C MET A 94 4.01 13.55 -10.53
N SER A 95 5.15 14.17 -10.85
CA SER A 95 6.05 13.65 -11.89
C SER A 95 6.72 12.37 -11.41
N PHE A 96 6.78 11.37 -12.29
CA PHE A 96 7.74 10.28 -12.13
C PHE A 96 9.09 10.85 -12.61
N ASP A 97 9.95 11.22 -11.67
CA ASP A 97 11.38 11.44 -11.93
C ASP A 97 12.12 10.10 -11.97
#